data_AF-A0A816VG15-F1
#
_entry.id   AF-A0A816VG15-F1
#
_cell.length_a   1.000
_cell.length_b   1.000
_cell.length_c   1.000
_cell.angle_alpha   90.00
_cell.angle_beta   90.00
_cell.angle_gamma   90.00
#
_symmetry.space_group_name_H-M   'P 1'
#
loop_
_entity.id
_entity.type
_entity.pdbx_description
1 polymer ?
#
loop_
_entity_poly.entity_id
_entity_poly.type
_entity_poly.pdbx_seq_one_letter_code
_entity_poly.pdbx_strand_id
1 'polypeptide(L)'
;MGLFLSVYMGPLKLSIQSSPLFVFAGIIFSHTSRLFAIRLAEASCSVIEVARKRERGAESRMLNNLTRGGLMYRAGVTMLSSATSSSSSAALSSSWKSKSPRFLSSGVFSGGASRNRVAFPVRFHRALSVRCFASSGGSDRIQVQNPIVEMDGDEMTRVIWSMIKDKLILPYLDLDIKYFDLGILNRDATDDRVTVESAEAALKYNVAIKCATITPDEGRVKEFGLKSMWRSPNGTIRNILDGTVFREPIMCGNIPRLVPGWRKPICIGRHAFGDQYRATDQVVKGPGKLKMVFVPEDGSAPEELDVYDFKGPGVALAMYNVDESIRAFAESSMAMALAKKWPLYLSTKNTILKKYDGRFKDIFQEVYEANWKQKFEEHSIWYEHRLIDDMVAYAVKSEGGYVWACKNYDGDVQSDLLAQGFGSLGLMTSVLLSSDGKTLESEAAHGTVTRHFRLHQKGQETSTNSIASIFAWTRGLEHRAKLDKNEKLMDFVKKLESSCVNTVETGKMTKDLALLVHGPKVSRDVYLNTEEFIDAVASNLQSKLN
;
A
#
# COMPACT_ATOMS: atom_id res chain seq x y z
N MET A 1 -27.15 -39.17 -67.27
CA MET A 1 -27.39 -37.71 -67.21
C MET A 1 -26.54 -37.19 -66.07
N GLY A 2 -25.49 -36.39 -66.17
CA GLY A 2 -24.92 -35.54 -67.23
C GLY A 2 -24.41 -34.24 -66.57
N LEU A 3 -23.19 -33.79 -66.95
CA LEU A 3 -22.39 -32.59 -66.55
C LEU A 3 -21.48 -32.76 -65.30
N PHE A 4 -20.13 -32.93 -65.35
CA PHE A 4 -18.96 -32.19 -65.93
C PHE A 4 -18.80 -30.75 -65.39
N LEU A 5 -17.64 -30.28 -64.87
CA LEU A 5 -16.31 -30.22 -65.49
C LEU A 5 -15.12 -30.13 -64.48
N SER A 6 -13.95 -30.54 -64.97
CA SER A 6 -12.60 -30.57 -64.37
C SER A 6 -11.77 -29.32 -64.73
N VAL A 7 -10.81 -28.89 -63.88
CA VAL A 7 -9.64 -28.09 -64.32
C VAL A 7 -8.35 -28.49 -63.58
N TYR A 8 -7.32 -28.65 -64.42
CA TYR A 8 -5.92 -29.05 -64.25
C TYR A 8 -5.02 -28.07 -63.46
N MET A 9 -3.97 -28.61 -62.85
CA MET A 9 -2.76 -27.89 -62.40
C MET A 9 -1.71 -27.80 -63.51
N GLY A 10 -1.00 -26.67 -63.58
CA GLY A 10 0.26 -26.50 -64.31
C GLY A 10 1.13 -25.41 -63.66
N PRO A 11 2.46 -25.55 -63.58
CA PRO A 11 3.33 -24.57 -62.94
C PRO A 11 3.90 -23.56 -63.94
N LEU A 12 3.86 -22.27 -63.59
CA LEU A 12 4.57 -21.21 -64.31
C LEU A 12 6.03 -21.09 -63.83
N LYS A 13 6.96 -21.14 -64.77
CA LYS A 13 8.32 -20.63 -64.65
C LYS A 13 8.31 -19.10 -64.75
N LEU A 14 9.07 -18.42 -63.90
CA LEU A 14 9.60 -17.09 -64.20
C LEU A 14 11.10 -17.05 -63.90
N SER A 15 11.84 -16.58 -64.90
CA SER A 15 13.28 -16.34 -64.95
C SER A 15 13.55 -14.91 -64.48
N ILE A 16 14.53 -14.70 -63.59
CA ILE A 16 15.24 -13.42 -63.45
C ILE A 16 16.74 -13.67 -63.27
N GLN A 17 17.52 -12.97 -64.10
CA GLN A 17 18.97 -12.90 -64.20
C GLN A 17 19.64 -12.14 -63.03
N SER A 18 20.69 -12.77 -62.48
CA SER A 18 22.01 -12.26 -62.05
C SER A 18 22.21 -10.83 -61.51
N SER A 19 22.67 -10.70 -60.25
CA SER A 19 23.96 -10.08 -59.81
C SER A 19 24.11 -10.09 -58.26
N PRO A 20 25.34 -10.01 -57.69
CA PRO A 20 25.77 -10.90 -56.60
C PRO A 20 25.76 -10.29 -55.19
N LEU A 21 25.15 -10.99 -54.23
CA LEU A 21 25.33 -10.71 -52.80
C LEU A 21 24.93 -11.92 -51.92
N PHE A 22 25.36 -13.14 -52.28
CA PHE A 22 25.14 -14.32 -51.43
C PHE A 22 26.29 -15.31 -51.53
N VAL A 23 27.36 -15.04 -50.77
CA VAL A 23 28.37 -16.07 -50.43
C VAL A 23 28.54 -16.22 -48.90
N PHE A 24 27.89 -15.41 -48.06
CA PHE A 24 28.08 -15.47 -46.60
C PHE A 24 27.07 -16.31 -45.80
N ALA A 25 26.08 -16.94 -46.42
CA ALA A 25 25.04 -17.71 -45.70
C ALA A 25 25.29 -19.23 -45.63
N GLY A 26 26.27 -19.77 -46.39
CA GLY A 26 26.50 -21.23 -46.49
C GLY A 26 27.35 -21.86 -45.38
N ILE A 27 28.01 -21.06 -44.53
CA ILE A 27 28.97 -21.57 -43.53
C ILE A 27 28.38 -21.58 -42.10
N ILE A 28 27.25 -20.91 -41.86
CA ILE A 28 26.66 -20.79 -40.50
C ILE A 28 25.68 -21.93 -40.18
N PHE A 29 25.13 -22.63 -41.17
CA PHE A 29 24.13 -23.70 -40.95
C PHE A 29 24.69 -25.10 -40.67
N SER A 30 26.02 -25.29 -40.73
CA SER A 30 26.67 -26.59 -40.48
C SER A 30 27.13 -26.76 -39.02
N HIS A 31 27.35 -25.67 -38.28
CA HIS A 31 27.87 -25.72 -36.90
C HIS A 31 26.79 -25.81 -35.82
N THR A 32 25.60 -25.29 -36.06
CA THR A 32 24.49 -25.30 -35.07
C THR A 32 23.85 -26.67 -34.89
N SER A 33 23.80 -27.49 -35.95
CA SER A 33 23.21 -28.84 -35.88
C SER A 33 24.10 -29.87 -35.16
N ARG A 34 25.44 -29.70 -35.18
CA ARG A 34 26.37 -30.55 -34.42
C ARG A 34 26.42 -30.21 -32.93
N LEU A 35 26.29 -28.93 -32.57
CA LEU A 35 26.26 -28.50 -31.16
C LEU A 35 24.97 -28.91 -30.44
N PHE A 36 23.85 -29.04 -31.15
CA PHE A 36 22.58 -29.50 -30.56
C PHE A 36 22.58 -31.01 -30.28
N ALA A 37 23.20 -31.81 -31.16
CA ALA A 37 23.34 -33.26 -30.96
C ALA A 37 24.32 -33.62 -29.82
N ILE A 38 25.39 -32.84 -29.63
CA ILE A 38 26.35 -33.04 -28.53
C ILE A 38 25.72 -32.70 -27.17
N ARG A 39 24.89 -31.66 -27.08
CA ARG A 39 24.19 -31.29 -25.82
C ARG A 39 23.09 -32.29 -25.40
N LEU A 40 22.46 -32.98 -26.34
CA LEU A 40 21.47 -34.03 -26.03
C LEU A 40 22.14 -35.33 -25.52
N ALA A 41 23.37 -35.62 -25.96
CA ALA A 41 24.15 -36.74 -25.44
C ALA A 41 24.70 -36.48 -24.01
N GLU A 42 25.12 -35.25 -23.72
CA GLU A 42 25.59 -34.85 -22.37
C GLU A 42 24.47 -34.84 -21.32
N ALA A 43 23.24 -34.47 -21.72
CA ALA A 43 22.06 -34.52 -20.84
C ALA A 43 21.61 -35.97 -20.53
N SER A 44 21.88 -36.92 -21.44
CA SER A 44 21.53 -38.33 -21.26
C SER A 44 22.52 -39.06 -20.35
N CYS A 45 23.81 -38.71 -20.38
CA CYS A 45 24.83 -39.25 -19.47
C CYS A 45 24.62 -38.81 -18.01
N SER A 46 24.20 -37.55 -17.79
CA SER A 46 24.02 -37.00 -16.44
C SER A 46 22.77 -37.54 -15.72
N VAL A 47 21.75 -37.98 -16.47
CA VAL A 47 20.58 -38.70 -15.89
C VAL A 47 20.94 -40.13 -15.47
N ILE A 48 21.82 -40.81 -16.23
CA ILE A 48 22.30 -42.17 -15.89
C ILE A 48 23.23 -42.15 -14.66
N GLU A 49 23.99 -41.08 -14.47
CA GLU A 49 24.90 -40.94 -13.33
C GLU A 49 24.17 -40.61 -12.01
N VAL A 50 23.03 -39.93 -12.08
CA VAL A 50 22.13 -39.69 -10.94
C VAL A 50 21.37 -40.97 -10.54
N ALA A 51 21.00 -41.81 -11.52
CA ALA A 51 20.39 -43.12 -11.25
C ALA A 51 21.38 -44.10 -10.55
N ARG A 52 22.65 -44.15 -11.00
CA ARG A 52 23.71 -44.96 -10.37
C ARG A 52 24.14 -44.49 -8.97
N LYS A 53 23.86 -43.23 -8.59
CA LYS A 53 24.07 -42.72 -7.23
C LYS A 53 22.92 -43.08 -6.28
N ARG A 54 21.72 -43.32 -6.80
CA ARG A 54 20.55 -43.75 -6.00
C ARG A 54 20.60 -45.24 -5.65
N GLU A 55 21.11 -46.11 -6.52
CA GLU A 55 21.27 -47.54 -6.22
C GLU A 55 22.37 -47.81 -5.18
N ARG A 56 23.51 -47.10 -5.22
CA ARG A 56 24.58 -47.22 -4.21
C ARG A 56 24.21 -46.71 -2.81
N GLY A 57 23.18 -45.84 -2.71
CA GLY A 57 22.64 -45.39 -1.43
C GLY A 57 21.67 -46.37 -0.77
N ALA A 58 21.10 -47.31 -1.54
CA ALA A 58 20.15 -48.30 -1.05
C ALA A 58 20.84 -49.53 -0.43
N GLU A 59 22.00 -49.96 -0.97
CA GLU A 59 22.78 -51.07 -0.40
C GLU A 59 23.43 -50.71 0.96
N SER A 60 23.80 -49.45 1.19
CA SER A 60 24.36 -49.01 2.48
C SER A 60 23.33 -48.94 3.62
N ARG A 61 22.02 -48.98 3.34
CA ARG A 61 20.97 -49.02 4.37
C ARG A 61 20.52 -50.45 4.74
N MET A 62 20.87 -51.47 3.96
CA MET A 62 20.59 -52.86 4.31
C MET A 62 21.66 -53.49 5.22
N LEU A 63 22.88 -52.94 5.30
CA LEU A 63 23.95 -53.48 6.16
C LEU A 63 23.94 -52.97 7.63
N ASN A 64 23.18 -51.93 7.98
CA ASN A 64 23.18 -51.37 9.34
C ASN A 64 22.05 -51.88 10.26
N ASN A 65 21.16 -52.74 9.77
CA ASN A 65 20.04 -53.30 10.55
C ASN A 65 20.28 -54.74 11.05
N LEU A 66 21.51 -55.25 11.00
CA LEU A 66 21.85 -56.62 11.41
C LEU A 66 22.76 -56.74 12.66
N THR A 67 22.98 -55.65 13.40
CA THR A 67 23.83 -55.68 14.61
C THR A 67 23.24 -54.94 15.81
N ARG A 68 22.01 -55.26 16.20
CA ARG A 68 21.53 -54.98 17.57
C ARG A 68 20.39 -55.90 17.98
N GLY A 69 20.76 -57.15 18.30
CA GLY A 69 19.90 -58.12 18.97
C GLY A 69 20.73 -59.06 19.84
N GLY A 70 20.52 -58.99 21.15
CA GLY A 70 20.89 -60.03 22.13
C GLY A 70 22.18 -59.79 22.93
N LEU A 71 22.06 -59.46 24.22
CA LEU A 71 22.13 -60.44 25.31
C LEU A 71 21.86 -59.79 26.69
N MET A 72 20.96 -60.40 27.45
CA MET A 72 20.84 -60.27 28.91
C MET A 72 21.97 -61.05 29.62
N TYR A 73 22.41 -60.64 30.83
CA TYR A 73 22.04 -61.22 32.14
C TYR A 73 23.05 -60.90 33.28
N ARG A 74 22.49 -60.68 34.49
CA ARG A 74 23.06 -60.85 35.88
C ARG A 74 24.15 -59.88 36.36
N ALA A 75 24.30 -59.51 37.64
CA ALA A 75 23.53 -59.47 38.89
C ALA A 75 24.52 -59.05 40.00
N GLY A 76 24.04 -58.47 41.11
CA GLY A 76 24.80 -58.32 42.38
C GLY A 76 24.90 -56.85 42.86
N VAL A 77 24.10 -56.31 43.79
CA VAL A 77 23.86 -56.61 45.23
C VAL A 77 24.65 -55.64 46.17
N THR A 78 23.87 -54.87 46.96
CA THR A 78 24.16 -54.21 48.27
C THR A 78 25.22 -53.08 48.36
N MET A 79 25.18 -52.09 49.27
CA MET A 79 24.39 -51.79 50.48
C MET A 79 24.54 -50.29 50.85
N LEU A 80 23.57 -49.75 51.62
CA LEU A 80 23.64 -48.78 52.74
C LEU A 80 24.73 -47.67 52.75
N SER A 81 24.48 -46.40 53.10
CA SER A 81 23.70 -45.85 54.22
C SER A 81 23.83 -44.30 54.28
N SER A 82 22.81 -43.63 54.84
CA SER A 82 22.81 -42.46 55.77
C SER A 82 23.80 -41.28 55.54
N ALA A 83 23.49 -40.00 55.76
CA ALA A 83 22.55 -39.38 56.69
C ALA A 83 22.38 -37.86 56.35
N THR A 84 21.20 -37.32 56.66
CA THR A 84 20.89 -36.04 57.37
C THR A 84 21.98 -34.94 57.43
N SER A 85 21.71 -33.63 57.25
CA SER A 85 20.73 -32.82 58.01
C SER A 85 20.79 -31.33 57.62
N SER A 86 19.70 -30.62 57.98
CA SER A 86 19.57 -29.22 58.47
C SER A 86 19.98 -28.06 57.52
N SER A 87 19.04 -27.23 57.02
CA SER A 87 18.31 -26.09 57.66
C SER A 87 19.19 -24.82 57.75
N SER A 88 18.75 -23.57 57.57
CA SER A 88 17.46 -22.93 57.86
C SER A 88 17.33 -21.59 57.12
N SER A 89 16.08 -21.17 56.97
CA SER A 89 15.56 -19.85 56.59
C SER A 89 15.90 -18.72 57.59
N ALA A 90 15.85 -17.45 57.16
CA ALA A 90 15.11 -16.38 57.85
C ALA A 90 15.13 -15.06 57.06
N ALA A 91 13.99 -14.37 57.13
CA ALA A 91 13.64 -13.09 56.51
C ALA A 91 13.93 -11.88 57.42
N LEU A 92 13.74 -10.66 56.90
CA LEU A 92 13.25 -9.40 57.55
C LEU A 92 13.47 -8.25 56.54
N SER A 93 12.44 -7.73 55.85
CA SER A 93 11.54 -6.61 56.19
C SER A 93 12.22 -5.28 56.57
N SER A 94 11.91 -4.20 55.85
CA SER A 94 11.32 -2.97 56.40
C SER A 94 10.99 -1.95 55.30
N SER A 95 10.05 -1.08 55.62
CA SER A 95 9.29 -0.17 54.76
C SER A 95 9.64 1.30 55.10
N TRP A 96 9.54 2.24 54.13
CA TRP A 96 8.79 3.52 54.22
C TRP A 96 9.32 4.70 53.38
N LYS A 97 8.37 5.22 52.57
CA LYS A 97 7.88 6.61 52.42
C LYS A 97 8.81 7.74 51.93
N SER A 98 8.48 8.22 50.72
CA SER A 98 7.85 9.55 50.42
C SER A 98 8.24 10.76 51.29
N LYS A 99 8.68 11.84 50.63
CA LYS A 99 8.11 13.19 50.76
C LYS A 99 8.64 14.19 49.73
N SER A 100 7.71 14.94 49.13
CA SER A 100 7.91 16.21 48.42
C SER A 100 8.27 17.33 49.40
N PRO A 101 8.72 18.50 48.91
CA PRO A 101 8.09 19.74 49.36
C PRO A 101 7.90 20.82 48.29
N ARG A 102 6.84 21.62 48.46
CA ARG A 102 6.69 23.01 47.98
C ARG A 102 6.71 23.92 49.20
N PHE A 103 7.33 25.10 49.11
CA PHE A 103 6.74 26.44 49.37
C PHE A 103 7.80 27.57 49.43
N LEU A 104 7.46 28.71 48.79
CA LEU A 104 7.74 30.16 49.07
C LEU A 104 9.17 30.62 49.44
N SER A 105 9.64 31.85 49.23
CA SER A 105 9.29 33.05 48.46
C SER A 105 10.42 34.07 48.70
N SER A 106 10.56 35.05 47.79
CA SER A 106 11.20 36.37 47.99
C SER A 106 12.73 36.47 48.03
N GLY A 107 13.26 37.42 47.25
CA GLY A 107 14.66 37.81 47.25
C GLY A 107 15.03 38.62 46.01
N VAL A 108 14.74 39.92 46.04
CA VAL A 108 15.21 40.93 45.08
C VAL A 108 16.72 41.13 45.27
N PHE A 109 17.52 41.06 44.20
CA PHE A 109 18.74 41.88 44.05
C PHE A 109 19.10 42.07 42.57
N SER A 110 19.44 43.31 42.27
CA SER A 110 19.87 43.93 41.02
C SER A 110 21.29 43.55 40.59
N GLY A 111 21.56 43.53 39.29
CA GLY A 111 22.92 43.59 38.74
C GLY A 111 22.99 43.16 37.28
N GLY A 112 23.07 44.13 36.36
CA GLY A 112 22.92 43.93 34.93
C GLY A 112 24.12 43.31 34.21
N ALA A 113 23.82 42.74 33.03
CA ALA A 113 24.77 42.65 31.93
C ALA A 113 24.00 42.72 30.60
N SER A 114 24.32 43.76 29.84
CA SER A 114 23.83 44.09 28.51
C SER A 114 24.11 42.98 27.48
N ARG A 115 23.12 42.71 26.61
CA ARG A 115 23.39 42.29 25.23
C ARG A 115 22.23 42.62 24.29
N ASN A 116 22.55 43.52 23.37
CA ASN A 116 21.83 44.03 22.20
C ASN A 116 20.72 43.14 21.62
N ARG A 117 19.49 43.65 21.59
CA ARG A 117 18.48 43.30 20.59
C ARG A 117 18.23 44.51 19.69
N VAL A 118 18.45 44.30 18.40
CA VAL A 118 18.06 45.20 17.32
C VAL A 118 16.54 45.13 17.18
N ALA A 119 15.84 46.24 17.39
CA ALA A 119 14.41 46.37 17.17
C ALA A 119 14.16 47.07 15.82
N PHE A 120 13.39 46.44 14.94
CA PHE A 120 12.85 47.06 13.72
C PHE A 120 11.53 47.79 14.07
N PRO A 121 11.32 49.04 13.63
CA PRO A 121 10.04 49.71 13.84
C PRO A 121 9.09 49.37 12.68
N VAL A 122 8.03 48.62 12.94
CA VAL A 122 6.91 48.48 11.98
C VAL A 122 5.86 49.54 12.34
N ARG A 123 5.86 50.66 11.60
CA ARG A 123 4.76 51.62 11.59
C ARG A 123 3.57 50.98 10.88
N PHE A 124 2.47 50.78 11.60
CA PHE A 124 1.17 50.50 11.00
C PHE A 124 0.58 51.79 10.43
N HIS A 125 0.62 51.96 9.10
CA HIS A 125 -0.30 52.84 8.40
C HIS A 125 -1.50 52.02 7.93
N ARG A 126 -2.65 52.21 8.59
CA ARG A 126 -3.96 51.80 8.07
C ARG A 126 -4.30 52.70 6.89
N ALA A 127 -4.12 52.20 5.67
CA ALA A 127 -4.81 52.69 4.49
C ALA A 127 -5.71 51.56 3.98
N LEU A 128 -7.01 51.67 4.27
CA LEU A 128 -8.04 50.78 3.74
C LEU A 128 -8.20 51.07 2.25
N SER A 129 -7.51 50.32 1.39
CA SER A 129 -7.87 50.21 -0.02
C SER A 129 -8.88 49.07 -0.14
N VAL A 130 -10.17 49.44 -0.12
CA VAL A 130 -11.26 48.54 -0.49
C VAL A 130 -11.16 48.30 -1.99
N ARG A 131 -10.56 47.17 -2.40
CA ARG A 131 -10.76 46.64 -3.75
C ARG A 131 -12.02 45.80 -3.73
N CYS A 132 -13.14 46.41 -4.12
CA CYS A 132 -14.35 45.68 -4.46
C CYS A 132 -14.06 44.86 -5.72
N PHE A 133 -13.82 43.56 -5.57
CA PHE A 133 -14.10 42.64 -6.66
C PHE A 133 -15.61 42.56 -6.79
N ALA A 134 -16.14 43.11 -7.87
CA ALA A 134 -17.52 42.88 -8.25
C ALA A 134 -17.71 41.38 -8.43
N SER A 135 -18.53 40.76 -7.56
CA SER A 135 -18.97 39.38 -7.71
C SER A 135 -19.82 39.28 -8.97
N SER A 136 -19.21 38.82 -10.06
CA SER A 136 -19.95 38.41 -11.25
C SER A 136 -20.80 37.18 -10.89
N GLY A 137 -22.13 37.34 -10.96
CA GLY A 137 -23.17 36.30 -11.03
C GLY A 137 -22.93 35.04 -10.19
N GLY A 138 -23.49 35.00 -8.97
CA GLY A 138 -23.50 33.80 -8.16
C GLY A 138 -24.23 32.65 -8.87
N SER A 139 -23.47 31.71 -9.42
CA SER A 139 -23.98 30.36 -9.66
C SER A 139 -24.38 29.79 -8.30
N ASP A 140 -25.59 29.24 -8.17
CA ASP A 140 -26.01 28.55 -6.96
C ASP A 140 -25.06 27.37 -6.68
N ARG A 141 -24.13 27.56 -5.74
CA ARG A 141 -23.21 26.51 -5.30
C ARG A 141 -24.01 25.31 -4.79
N ILE A 142 -23.52 24.11 -5.09
CA ILE A 142 -24.15 22.86 -4.67
C ILE A 142 -24.07 22.76 -3.15
N GLN A 143 -25.24 22.73 -2.50
CA GLN A 143 -25.36 22.60 -1.06
C GLN A 143 -25.00 21.17 -0.61
N VAL A 144 -24.04 21.05 0.30
CA VAL A 144 -23.66 19.78 0.94
C VAL A 144 -24.09 19.80 2.40
N GLN A 145 -25.04 18.94 2.77
CA GLN A 145 -25.77 19.04 4.03
C GLN A 145 -24.91 18.71 5.24
N ASN A 146 -24.07 17.68 5.12
CA ASN A 146 -23.24 17.18 6.21
C ASN A 146 -21.76 17.51 5.96
N PRO A 147 -20.98 17.74 7.03
CA PRO A 147 -19.59 18.13 6.87
C PRO A 147 -18.71 16.98 6.37
N ILE A 148 -17.53 17.36 5.89
CA ILE A 148 -16.39 16.46 5.67
C ILE A 148 -15.23 16.86 6.57
N VAL A 149 -14.34 15.92 6.86
CA VAL A 149 -13.06 16.18 7.52
C VAL A 149 -12.01 16.42 6.45
N GLU A 150 -11.31 17.55 6.50
CA GLU A 150 -10.14 17.81 5.68
C GLU A 150 -8.89 17.65 6.54
N MET A 151 -8.00 16.76 6.12
CA MET A 151 -6.69 16.57 6.74
C MET A 151 -5.62 17.14 5.81
N ASP A 152 -5.16 18.37 6.10
CA ASP A 152 -4.11 19.01 5.31
C ASP A 152 -2.75 18.35 5.53
N GLY A 153 -1.79 18.60 4.64
CA GLY A 153 -0.55 17.85 4.55
C GLY A 153 0.70 18.72 4.44
N ASP A 154 1.70 18.18 3.75
CA ASP A 154 3.04 18.77 3.67
C ASP A 154 3.50 18.99 2.22
N GLU A 155 4.55 19.80 2.07
CA GLU A 155 5.36 19.96 0.84
C GLU A 155 4.55 20.22 -0.45
N MET A 156 4.90 19.54 -1.56
CA MET A 156 4.33 19.83 -2.87
C MET A 156 2.83 19.51 -2.93
N THR A 157 2.44 18.46 -2.22
CA THR A 157 1.02 18.07 -2.12
C THR A 157 0.20 19.12 -1.40
N ARG A 158 0.72 19.80 -0.36
CA ARG A 158 0.01 20.92 0.30
C ARG A 158 -0.24 22.10 -0.65
N VAL A 159 0.75 22.42 -1.50
CA VAL A 159 0.62 23.47 -2.53
C VAL A 159 -0.48 23.09 -3.54
N ILE A 160 -0.46 21.86 -4.04
CA ILE A 160 -1.48 21.32 -4.94
C ILE A 160 -2.86 21.29 -4.29
N TRP A 161 -2.92 20.89 -3.02
CA TRP A 161 -4.15 20.78 -2.25
C TRP A 161 -4.91 22.09 -2.18
N SER A 162 -4.18 23.18 -1.90
CA SER A 162 -4.75 24.54 -1.89
C SER A 162 -5.30 24.92 -3.27
N MET A 163 -4.55 24.67 -4.34
CA MET A 163 -5.01 24.95 -5.71
C MET A 163 -6.26 24.14 -6.10
N ILE A 164 -6.33 22.86 -5.73
CA ILE A 164 -7.51 22.03 -5.97
C ILE A 164 -8.72 22.61 -5.24
N LYS A 165 -8.56 22.93 -3.95
CA LYS A 165 -9.63 23.47 -3.12
C LYS A 165 -10.17 24.78 -3.69
N ASP A 166 -9.28 25.70 -4.05
CA ASP A 166 -9.64 27.05 -4.52
C ASP A 166 -10.18 27.07 -5.95
N LYS A 167 -9.66 26.24 -6.86
CA LYS A 167 -10.03 26.26 -8.29
C LYS A 167 -11.10 25.22 -8.67
N LEU A 168 -11.14 24.09 -7.97
CA LEU A 168 -11.94 22.93 -8.38
C LEU A 168 -13.07 22.56 -7.39
N ILE A 169 -13.00 22.97 -6.12
CA ILE A 169 -13.98 22.54 -5.10
C ILE A 169 -14.86 23.70 -4.62
N LEU A 170 -14.29 24.68 -3.91
CA LEU A 170 -15.03 25.78 -3.26
C LEU A 170 -15.79 26.74 -4.20
N PRO A 171 -15.37 26.94 -5.47
CA PRO A 171 -16.18 27.73 -6.41
C PRO A 171 -17.56 27.10 -6.70
N TYR A 172 -17.68 25.78 -6.58
CA TYR A 172 -18.86 25.02 -7.00
C TYR A 172 -19.68 24.46 -5.83
N LEU A 173 -19.07 24.29 -4.66
CA LEU A 173 -19.69 23.66 -3.50
C LEU A 173 -19.83 24.62 -2.32
N ASP A 174 -20.97 24.52 -1.62
CA ASP A 174 -21.14 25.07 -0.29
C ASP A 174 -20.97 23.92 0.71
N LEU A 175 -19.77 23.83 1.28
CA LEU A 175 -19.27 22.65 1.98
C LEU A 175 -18.75 23.05 3.37
N ASP A 176 -19.32 22.48 4.43
CA ASP A 176 -18.79 22.58 5.79
C ASP A 176 -17.58 21.66 5.94
N ILE A 177 -16.41 22.26 6.17
CA ILE A 177 -15.15 21.56 6.30
C ILE A 177 -14.66 21.61 7.75
N LYS A 178 -14.50 20.44 8.37
CA LYS A 178 -13.79 20.29 9.63
C LYS A 178 -12.30 20.12 9.32
N TYR A 179 -11.59 21.23 9.39
CA TYR A 179 -10.18 21.32 9.00
C TYR A 179 -9.23 20.89 10.13
N PHE A 180 -8.28 20.02 9.79
CA PHE A 180 -7.17 19.60 10.65
C PHE A 180 -5.86 19.72 9.89
N ASP A 181 -4.91 20.49 10.42
CA ASP A 181 -3.58 20.63 9.82
C ASP A 181 -2.67 19.49 10.28
N LEU A 182 -2.45 18.48 9.44
CA LEU A 182 -1.50 17.40 9.71
C LEU A 182 -0.10 17.70 9.16
N GLY A 183 0.20 18.95 8.83
CA GLY A 183 1.55 19.39 8.51
C GLY A 183 2.53 19.06 9.65
N ILE A 184 3.76 18.67 9.31
CA ILE A 184 4.74 18.14 10.27
C ILE A 184 5.02 19.09 11.45
N LEU A 185 5.02 20.40 11.20
CA LEU A 185 5.23 21.41 12.25
C LEU A 185 4.03 21.52 13.20
N ASN A 186 2.80 21.38 12.70
CA ASN A 186 1.62 21.41 13.56
C ASN A 186 1.45 20.09 14.34
N ARG A 187 1.79 18.95 13.73
CA ARG A 187 1.91 17.69 14.46
C ARG A 187 2.93 17.79 15.59
N ASP A 188 4.13 18.33 15.34
CA ASP A 188 5.12 18.52 16.40
C ASP A 188 4.65 19.50 17.48
N ALA A 189 3.99 20.60 17.09
CA ALA A 189 3.45 21.58 18.03
C ALA A 189 2.36 20.99 18.95
N THR A 190 1.57 20.05 18.46
CA THR A 190 0.45 19.40 19.18
C THR A 190 0.82 18.05 19.81
N ASP A 191 2.09 17.67 19.79
CA ASP A 191 2.57 16.35 20.23
C ASP A 191 1.81 15.20 19.53
N ASP A 192 1.57 15.38 18.23
CA ASP A 192 0.83 14.52 17.30
C ASP A 192 -0.67 14.31 17.64
N ARG A 193 -1.22 15.06 18.60
CA ARG A 193 -2.64 14.97 18.97
C ARG A 193 -3.58 15.29 17.81
N VAL A 194 -3.21 16.24 16.95
CA VAL A 194 -4.05 16.63 15.80
C VAL A 194 -4.33 15.45 14.85
N THR A 195 -3.42 14.47 14.77
CA THR A 195 -3.60 13.25 13.98
C THR A 195 -4.66 12.32 14.57
N VAL A 196 -4.72 12.22 15.90
CA VAL A 196 -5.74 11.42 16.60
C VAL A 196 -7.10 12.11 16.52
N GLU A 197 -7.14 13.42 16.79
CA GLU A 197 -8.36 14.23 16.78
C GLU A 197 -9.00 14.25 15.38
N SER A 198 -8.20 14.26 14.31
CA SER A 198 -8.72 14.19 12.94
C SER A 198 -9.32 12.81 12.62
N ALA A 199 -8.74 11.72 13.12
CA ALA A 199 -9.27 10.36 12.95
C ALA A 199 -10.59 10.17 13.72
N GLU A 200 -10.67 10.68 14.95
CA GLU A 200 -11.92 10.68 15.73
C GLU A 200 -13.00 11.53 15.07
N ALA A 201 -12.64 12.68 14.49
CA ALA A 201 -13.56 13.47 13.68
C ALA A 201 -14.02 12.72 12.43
N ALA A 202 -13.14 11.92 11.80
CA ALA A 202 -13.50 11.10 10.65
C ALA A 202 -14.56 10.05 11.04
N LEU A 203 -14.42 9.37 12.18
CA LEU A 203 -15.46 8.47 12.71
C LEU A 203 -16.79 9.20 12.98
N LYS A 204 -16.71 10.43 13.49
CA LYS A 204 -17.91 11.24 13.78
C LYS A 204 -18.65 11.68 12.51
N TYR A 205 -17.92 12.18 11.51
CA TYR A 205 -18.50 12.79 10.30
C TYR A 205 -18.56 11.84 9.10
N ASN A 206 -17.96 10.65 9.22
CA ASN A 206 -17.97 9.52 8.28
C ASN A 206 -17.20 9.73 6.96
N VAL A 207 -16.64 10.92 6.72
CA VAL A 207 -15.90 11.25 5.50
C VAL A 207 -14.66 12.06 5.87
N ALA A 208 -13.49 11.56 5.52
CA ALA A 208 -12.22 12.27 5.60
C ALA A 208 -11.52 12.31 4.25
N ILE A 209 -10.95 13.46 3.92
CA ILE A 209 -10.21 13.72 2.69
C ILE A 209 -8.83 14.20 3.10
N LYS A 210 -7.79 13.43 2.76
CA LYS A 210 -6.47 13.59 3.33
C LYS A 210 -5.41 13.89 2.28
N CYS A 211 -4.61 14.91 2.57
CA CYS A 211 -3.39 15.24 1.84
C CYS A 211 -2.20 14.39 2.33
N ALA A 212 -1.20 14.21 1.48
CA ALA A 212 0.00 13.47 1.85
C ALA A 212 0.80 14.20 2.96
N THR A 213 1.35 13.44 3.90
CA THR A 213 2.01 13.93 5.12
C THR A 213 3.40 13.34 5.26
N ILE A 214 4.36 14.11 5.78
CA ILE A 214 5.71 13.61 6.07
C ILE A 214 5.66 12.57 7.20
N THR A 215 6.27 11.41 7.03
CA THR A 215 6.66 10.55 8.18
C THR A 215 8.14 10.83 8.47
N PRO A 216 8.50 11.41 9.63
CA PRO A 216 9.86 11.87 9.85
C PRO A 216 10.85 10.72 10.08
N ASP A 217 12.00 10.79 9.43
CA ASP A 217 13.22 10.04 9.74
C ASP A 217 14.22 10.92 10.51
N GLU A 218 15.42 10.42 10.82
CA GLU A 218 16.47 11.19 11.51
C GLU A 218 16.83 12.49 10.77
N GLY A 219 16.81 12.45 9.43
CA GLY A 219 17.06 13.61 8.58
C GLY A 219 15.98 14.67 8.74
N ARG A 220 14.70 14.26 8.72
CA ARG A 220 13.55 15.16 8.92
C ARG A 220 13.48 15.71 10.33
N VAL A 221 13.82 14.92 11.35
CA VAL A 221 13.92 15.42 12.74
C VAL A 221 14.90 16.59 12.80
N LYS A 222 16.05 16.47 12.16
CA LYS A 222 17.05 17.56 12.08
C LYS A 222 16.59 18.72 11.21
N GLU A 223 15.96 18.46 10.07
CA GLU A 223 15.48 19.49 9.13
C GLU A 223 14.47 20.43 9.79
N PHE A 224 13.49 19.87 10.50
CA PHE A 224 12.39 20.63 11.08
C PHE A 224 12.57 20.97 12.56
N GLY A 225 13.64 20.47 13.20
CA GLY A 225 13.88 20.68 14.63
C GLY A 225 12.83 20.02 15.51
N LEU A 226 12.42 18.80 15.17
CA LEU A 226 11.31 18.09 15.82
C LEU A 226 11.67 17.66 17.25
N LYS A 227 10.68 17.71 18.15
CA LYS A 227 10.80 17.19 19.53
C LYS A 227 11.04 15.69 19.56
N SER A 228 10.48 14.97 18.58
CA SER A 228 10.51 13.50 18.51
C SER A 228 10.33 13.03 17.08
N MET A 229 10.74 11.79 16.82
CA MET A 229 10.45 11.09 15.56
C MET A 229 9.00 10.57 15.62
N TRP A 230 8.04 11.43 15.28
CA TRP A 230 6.61 11.10 15.33
C TRP A 230 6.25 9.93 14.41
N ARG A 231 5.22 9.17 14.81
CA ARG A 231 4.72 8.03 14.02
C ARG A 231 4.08 8.52 12.70
N SER A 232 3.90 7.59 11.77
CA SER A 232 3.21 7.89 10.52
C SER A 232 1.75 8.25 10.77
N PRO A 233 1.24 9.39 10.27
CA PRO A 233 -0.17 9.75 10.41
C PRO A 233 -1.10 8.71 9.80
N ASN A 234 -0.72 8.14 8.65
CA ASN A 234 -1.49 7.09 8.00
C ASN A 234 -1.60 5.84 8.89
N GLY A 235 -0.53 5.47 9.58
CA GLY A 235 -0.55 4.37 10.55
C GLY A 235 -1.49 4.66 11.71
N THR A 236 -1.41 5.84 12.31
CA THR A 236 -2.28 6.26 13.42
C THR A 236 -3.75 6.29 13.01
N ILE A 237 -4.09 6.92 11.88
CA ILE A 237 -5.46 7.02 11.37
C ILE A 237 -6.01 5.62 11.03
N ARG A 238 -5.25 4.77 10.33
CA ARG A 238 -5.66 3.39 10.01
C ARG A 238 -5.89 2.55 11.27
N ASN A 239 -5.09 2.75 12.30
CA ASN A 239 -5.27 2.05 13.58
C ASN A 239 -6.55 2.47 14.31
N ILE A 240 -6.97 3.74 14.19
CA ILE A 240 -8.18 4.28 14.83
C ILE A 240 -9.43 3.92 14.02
N LEU A 241 -9.36 4.03 12.69
CA LEU A 241 -10.47 3.71 11.80
C LEU A 241 -10.65 2.19 11.60
N ASP A 242 -9.60 1.39 11.82
CA ASP A 242 -9.56 -0.07 11.69
C ASP A 242 -10.28 -0.56 10.43
N GLY A 243 -9.62 -0.43 9.27
CA GLY A 243 -10.28 -0.64 7.98
C GLY A 243 -9.41 -1.24 6.88
N THR A 244 -10.02 -1.41 5.73
CA THR A 244 -9.39 -1.95 4.52
C THR A 244 -9.05 -0.81 3.56
N VAL A 245 -7.79 -0.77 3.10
CA VAL A 245 -7.36 0.23 2.12
C VAL A 245 -7.56 -0.34 0.72
N PHE A 246 -8.48 0.25 -0.04
CA PHE A 246 -8.69 -0.06 -1.44
C PHE A 246 -7.90 0.88 -2.33
N ARG A 247 -7.11 0.32 -3.25
CA ARG A 247 -6.37 1.10 -4.25
C ARG A 247 -6.73 0.64 -5.65
N GLU A 248 -7.05 1.59 -6.52
CA GLU A 248 -7.49 1.35 -7.90
C GLU A 248 -6.84 2.36 -8.86
N PRO A 249 -6.34 1.91 -10.02
CA PRO A 249 -5.76 2.81 -11.01
C PRO A 249 -6.83 3.64 -11.72
N ILE A 250 -6.47 4.87 -12.06
CA ILE A 250 -7.24 5.81 -12.85
C ILE A 250 -6.87 5.58 -14.32
N MET A 251 -7.82 5.09 -15.10
CA MET A 251 -7.59 4.70 -16.50
C MET A 251 -7.73 5.90 -17.44
N CYS A 252 -6.68 6.16 -18.23
CA CYS A 252 -6.71 7.11 -19.35
C CYS A 252 -6.38 6.36 -20.64
N GLY A 253 -7.22 6.49 -21.67
CA GLY A 253 -7.13 5.66 -22.89
C GLY A 253 -5.84 5.84 -23.69
N ASN A 254 -5.24 7.04 -23.64
CA ASN A 254 -4.00 7.39 -24.35
C ASN A 254 -2.72 7.19 -23.53
N ILE A 255 -2.82 6.71 -22.27
CA ILE A 255 -1.64 6.40 -21.46
C ILE A 255 -1.28 4.92 -21.63
N PRO A 256 -0.09 4.61 -22.17
CA PRO A 256 0.34 3.23 -22.32
C PRO A 256 0.59 2.58 -20.96
N ARG A 257 0.22 1.30 -20.85
CA ARG A 257 0.44 0.47 -19.67
C ARG A 257 1.70 -0.37 -19.86
N LEU A 258 2.45 -0.59 -18.80
CA LEU A 258 3.67 -1.44 -18.85
C LEU A 258 3.32 -2.91 -19.04
N VAL A 259 2.12 -3.32 -18.59
CA VAL A 259 1.54 -4.64 -18.86
C VAL A 259 0.38 -4.43 -19.84
N PRO A 260 0.57 -4.61 -21.16
CA PRO A 260 -0.42 -4.24 -22.17
C PRO A 260 -1.75 -5.00 -22.07
N GLY A 261 -1.72 -6.21 -21.48
CA GLY A 261 -2.90 -7.06 -21.28
C GLY A 261 -3.92 -6.48 -20.30
N TRP A 262 -3.52 -5.57 -19.40
CA TRP A 262 -4.41 -4.97 -18.42
C TRP A 262 -5.37 -3.98 -19.06
N ARG A 263 -6.53 -4.47 -19.52
CA ARG A 263 -7.57 -3.67 -20.19
C ARG A 263 -8.56 -3.07 -19.20
N LYS A 264 -8.73 -3.71 -18.04
CA LYS A 264 -9.60 -3.29 -16.93
C LYS A 264 -8.77 -3.00 -15.68
N PRO A 265 -9.24 -2.16 -14.74
CA PRO A 265 -8.52 -1.89 -13.50
C PRO A 265 -8.41 -3.15 -12.64
N ILE A 266 -7.40 -3.21 -11.78
CA ILE A 266 -7.32 -4.18 -10.68
C ILE A 266 -7.44 -3.37 -9.38
N CYS A 267 -8.38 -3.73 -8.52
CA CYS A 267 -8.59 -3.07 -7.24
C CYS A 267 -7.95 -3.91 -6.13
N ILE A 268 -6.89 -3.41 -5.49
CA ILE A 268 -6.27 -4.06 -4.32
C ILE A 268 -7.06 -3.67 -3.09
N GLY A 269 -7.52 -4.64 -2.30
CA GLY A 269 -7.96 -4.44 -0.92
C GLY A 269 -6.86 -4.89 0.03
N ARG A 270 -6.16 -3.95 0.67
CA ARG A 270 -5.10 -4.23 1.64
C ARG A 270 -5.68 -4.31 3.05
N HIS A 271 -5.41 -5.41 3.73
CA HIS A 271 -5.66 -5.55 5.17
C HIS A 271 -4.68 -4.69 5.97
N ALA A 272 -5.07 -3.47 6.34
CA ALA A 272 -4.16 -2.51 6.96
C ALA A 272 -3.99 -2.69 8.48
N PHE A 273 -3.95 -3.93 8.97
CA PHE A 273 -3.83 -4.28 10.39
C PHE A 273 -2.83 -5.44 10.60
N GLY A 274 -2.14 -5.44 11.74
CA GLY A 274 -1.30 -6.57 12.19
C GLY A 274 -0.09 -6.85 11.29
N ASP A 275 0.31 -8.12 11.25
CA ASP A 275 1.43 -8.64 10.47
C ASP A 275 2.75 -7.88 10.77
N GLN A 276 3.66 -7.74 9.79
CA GLN A 276 4.96 -7.07 9.97
C GLN A 276 4.83 -5.61 10.44
N TYR A 277 3.68 -4.96 10.21
CA TYR A 277 3.45 -3.55 10.55
C TYR A 277 3.14 -3.32 12.03
N ARG A 278 2.91 -4.40 12.78
CA ARG A 278 2.78 -4.40 14.25
C ARG A 278 3.62 -5.49 14.90
N ALA A 279 4.69 -5.91 14.22
CA ALA A 279 5.61 -6.90 14.74
C ALA A 279 6.51 -6.32 15.85
N THR A 280 7.03 -7.21 16.69
CA THR A 280 8.18 -6.91 17.57
C THR A 280 9.39 -7.65 17.06
N ASP A 281 10.49 -6.95 16.81
CA ASP A 281 11.72 -7.50 16.27
C ASP A 281 12.94 -7.18 17.14
N GLN A 282 14.00 -7.99 17.00
CA GLN A 282 15.26 -7.78 17.71
C GLN A 282 16.45 -8.37 16.97
N VAL A 283 17.63 -7.79 17.23
CA VAL A 283 18.93 -8.34 16.85
C VAL A 283 19.44 -9.24 17.97
N VAL A 284 19.64 -10.52 17.67
CA VAL A 284 20.24 -11.52 18.56
C VAL A 284 21.76 -11.40 18.49
N LYS A 285 22.43 -11.17 19.63
CA LYS A 285 23.87 -10.86 19.67
C LYS A 285 24.79 -12.08 19.78
N GLY A 286 24.26 -13.26 20.07
CA GLY A 286 25.05 -14.46 20.32
C GLY A 286 24.20 -15.73 20.45
N PRO A 287 24.81 -16.87 20.81
CA PRO A 287 24.11 -18.14 20.90
C PRO A 287 22.99 -18.13 21.95
N GLY A 288 21.88 -18.81 21.67
CA GLY A 288 20.73 -18.86 22.58
C GLY A 288 19.48 -19.48 21.96
N LYS A 289 18.52 -19.88 22.79
CA LYS A 289 17.25 -20.45 22.34
C LYS A 289 16.17 -19.37 22.27
N LEU A 290 15.51 -19.26 21.13
CA LEU A 290 14.32 -18.44 20.92
C LEU A 290 13.06 -19.29 21.06
N LYS A 291 12.15 -18.83 21.92
CA LYS A 291 10.83 -19.42 22.15
C LYS A 291 9.73 -18.38 21.92
N MET A 292 8.54 -18.85 21.58
CA MET A 292 7.30 -18.09 21.63
C MET A 292 6.46 -18.62 22.80
N VAL A 293 5.95 -17.73 23.64
CA VAL A 293 5.16 -18.09 24.82
C VAL A 293 3.82 -17.38 24.76
N PHE A 294 2.73 -18.14 24.83
CA PHE A 294 1.38 -17.61 24.98
C PHE A 294 0.89 -17.93 26.39
N VAL A 295 0.44 -16.90 27.12
CA VAL A 295 -0.06 -17.02 28.49
C VAL A 295 -1.56 -16.76 28.48
N PRO A 296 -2.40 -17.79 28.60
CA PRO A 296 -3.85 -17.63 28.64
C PRO A 296 -4.31 -16.81 29.87
N GLU A 297 -5.30 -15.93 29.67
CA GLU A 297 -5.86 -15.14 30.77
C GLU A 297 -6.74 -15.96 31.74
N ASP A 298 -7.25 -17.11 31.28
CA ASP A 298 -8.09 -18.02 32.07
C ASP A 298 -7.29 -18.80 33.15
N GLY A 299 -5.98 -18.58 33.23
CA GLY A 299 -5.08 -19.22 34.18
C GLY A 299 -4.64 -20.62 33.78
N SER A 300 -4.98 -21.09 32.56
CA SER A 300 -4.42 -22.32 32.01
C SER A 300 -2.91 -22.22 31.78
N ALA A 301 -2.25 -23.36 31.63
CA ALA A 301 -0.79 -23.42 31.56
C ALA A 301 -0.27 -22.68 30.31
N PRO A 302 0.81 -21.87 30.42
CA PRO A 302 1.41 -21.21 29.28
C PRO A 302 1.81 -22.20 28.18
N GLU A 303 1.51 -21.86 26.93
CA GLU A 303 1.97 -22.60 25.77
C GLU A 303 3.35 -22.10 25.35
N GLU A 304 4.35 -22.98 25.34
CA GLU A 304 5.70 -22.68 24.85
C GLU A 304 5.97 -23.39 23.53
N LEU A 305 6.42 -22.63 22.53
CA LEU A 305 6.84 -23.13 21.23
C LEU A 305 8.31 -22.79 20.99
N ASP A 306 9.14 -23.81 20.75
CA ASP A 306 10.52 -23.62 20.31
C ASP A 306 10.53 -23.06 18.87
N VAL A 307 11.18 -21.90 18.66
CA VAL A 307 11.26 -21.25 17.34
C VAL A 307 12.60 -21.58 16.68
N TYR A 308 13.71 -21.31 17.35
CA TYR A 308 15.05 -21.54 16.80
C TYR A 308 16.12 -21.60 17.90
N ASP A 309 17.23 -22.30 17.64
CA ASP A 309 18.42 -22.36 18.50
C ASP A 309 19.59 -21.66 17.78
N PHE A 310 19.82 -20.40 18.14
CA PHE A 310 20.87 -19.57 17.58
C PHE A 310 22.25 -20.11 18.00
N LYS A 311 23.12 -20.34 17.01
CA LYS A 311 24.54 -20.69 17.21
C LYS A 311 25.48 -19.48 17.18
N GLY A 312 24.93 -18.28 16.94
CA GLY A 312 25.65 -17.02 16.81
C GLY A 312 24.67 -15.87 16.58
N PRO A 313 25.16 -14.68 16.19
CA PRO A 313 24.31 -13.52 15.95
C PRO A 313 23.25 -13.76 14.87
N GLY A 314 22.10 -13.09 14.99
CA GLY A 314 20.99 -13.21 14.04
C GLY A 314 19.88 -12.19 14.29
N VAL A 315 18.71 -12.42 13.71
CA VAL A 315 17.53 -11.58 13.88
C VAL A 315 16.29 -12.44 14.13
N ALA A 316 15.33 -11.89 14.86
CA ALA A 316 14.07 -12.54 15.15
C ALA A 316 12.94 -11.52 15.12
N LEU A 317 11.74 -11.97 14.77
CA LEU A 317 10.51 -11.18 14.87
C LEU A 317 9.33 -12.06 15.31
N ALA A 318 8.33 -11.43 15.92
CA ALA A 318 7.03 -12.01 16.18
C ALA A 318 5.95 -11.05 15.67
N MET A 319 4.92 -11.59 15.01
CA MET A 319 3.78 -10.82 14.48
C MET A 319 2.46 -11.53 14.82
N TYR A 320 1.37 -10.78 14.76
CA TYR A 320 0.04 -11.28 15.09
C TYR A 320 -1.04 -10.66 14.20
N ASN A 321 -2.20 -11.29 14.21
CA ASN A 321 -3.45 -10.75 13.70
C ASN A 321 -4.61 -11.20 14.59
N VAL A 322 -5.79 -10.64 14.39
CA VAL A 322 -6.99 -10.95 15.19
C VAL A 322 -8.18 -11.27 14.28
N ASP A 323 -8.98 -12.25 14.68
CA ASP A 323 -10.12 -12.74 13.89
C ASP A 323 -11.12 -11.63 13.54
N GLU A 324 -11.37 -10.70 14.46
CA GLU A 324 -12.25 -9.55 14.25
C GLU A 324 -11.81 -8.70 13.06
N SER A 325 -10.54 -8.32 13.01
CA SER A 325 -9.98 -7.52 11.91
C SER A 325 -9.99 -8.29 10.59
N ILE A 326 -9.74 -9.60 10.61
CA ILE A 326 -9.81 -10.45 9.40
C ILE A 326 -11.26 -10.55 8.89
N ARG A 327 -12.25 -10.67 9.78
CA ARG A 327 -13.68 -10.68 9.39
C ARG A 327 -14.10 -9.34 8.79
N ALA A 328 -13.73 -8.22 9.40
CA ALA A 328 -14.01 -6.88 8.85
C ALA A 328 -13.35 -6.69 7.48
N PHE A 329 -12.12 -7.20 7.30
CA PHE A 329 -11.43 -7.21 6.02
C PHE A 329 -12.16 -8.05 4.95
N ALA A 330 -12.68 -9.22 5.31
CA ALA A 330 -13.48 -10.06 4.42
C ALA A 330 -14.79 -9.36 4.01
N GLU A 331 -15.54 -8.84 4.97
CA GLU A 331 -16.82 -8.14 4.76
C GLU A 331 -16.66 -6.93 3.83
N SER A 332 -15.68 -6.07 4.10
CA SER A 332 -15.39 -4.90 3.27
C SER A 332 -14.92 -5.27 1.85
N SER A 333 -14.10 -6.33 1.71
CA SER A 333 -13.66 -6.82 0.40
C SER A 333 -14.82 -7.37 -0.44
N MET A 334 -15.75 -8.09 0.20
CA MET A 334 -16.97 -8.60 -0.45
C MET A 334 -17.91 -7.48 -0.85
N ALA A 335 -18.12 -6.49 0.02
CA ALA A 335 -18.92 -5.31 -0.27
C ALA A 335 -18.36 -4.52 -1.46
N MET A 336 -17.04 -4.32 -1.52
CA MET A 336 -16.38 -3.66 -2.64
C MET A 336 -16.56 -4.44 -3.95
N ALA A 337 -16.33 -5.76 -3.93
CA ALA A 337 -16.50 -6.62 -5.10
C ALA A 337 -17.95 -6.61 -5.63
N LEU A 338 -18.94 -6.69 -4.73
CA LEU A 338 -20.36 -6.60 -5.09
C LEU A 338 -20.71 -5.22 -5.67
N ALA A 339 -20.25 -4.13 -5.05
CA ALA A 339 -20.51 -2.76 -5.53
C ALA A 339 -19.95 -2.54 -6.94
N LYS A 340 -18.80 -3.14 -7.25
CA LYS A 340 -18.18 -3.10 -8.59
C LYS A 340 -18.73 -4.15 -9.55
N LYS A 341 -19.50 -5.13 -9.04
CA LYS A 341 -19.93 -6.33 -9.77
C LYS A 341 -18.75 -7.09 -10.38
N TRP A 342 -17.68 -7.25 -9.59
CA TRP A 342 -16.44 -7.91 -9.99
C TRP A 342 -16.17 -9.16 -9.12
N PRO A 343 -15.47 -10.19 -9.63
CA PRO A 343 -15.03 -11.30 -8.80
C PRO A 343 -13.99 -10.84 -7.77
N LEU A 344 -13.91 -11.58 -6.66
CA LEU A 344 -13.00 -11.33 -5.54
C LEU A 344 -11.98 -12.46 -5.39
N TYR A 345 -10.71 -12.11 -5.24
CA TYR A 345 -9.64 -13.05 -4.96
C TYR A 345 -8.94 -12.72 -3.65
N LEU A 346 -8.86 -13.67 -2.72
CA LEU A 346 -7.94 -13.59 -1.56
C LEU A 346 -6.65 -14.33 -1.89
N SER A 347 -5.50 -13.70 -1.67
CA SER A 347 -4.20 -14.37 -1.79
C SER A 347 -3.51 -14.56 -0.44
N THR A 348 -3.02 -15.77 -0.18
CA THR A 348 -2.18 -16.07 1.01
C THR A 348 -1.07 -17.08 0.68
N LYS A 349 -0.23 -17.42 1.66
CA LYS A 349 0.74 -18.52 1.58
C LYS A 349 0.43 -19.61 2.61
N ASN A 350 -0.84 -20.03 2.70
CA ASN A 350 -1.31 -21.04 3.67
C ASN A 350 -0.69 -22.44 3.51
N THR A 351 -0.03 -22.76 2.39
CA THR A 351 0.76 -24.00 2.26
C THR A 351 2.00 -24.01 3.18
N ILE A 352 2.54 -22.83 3.48
CA ILE A 352 3.67 -22.62 4.39
C ILE A 352 3.17 -22.21 5.78
N LEU A 353 2.39 -21.12 5.86
CA LEU A 353 1.82 -20.62 7.10
C LEU A 353 0.45 -21.27 7.38
N LYS A 354 0.46 -22.58 7.59
CA LYS A 354 -0.76 -23.41 7.70
C LYS A 354 -1.77 -22.91 8.72
N LYS A 355 -1.32 -22.43 9.88
CA LYS A 355 -2.20 -21.88 10.93
C LYS A 355 -2.54 -20.41 10.67
N TYR A 356 -1.53 -19.56 10.50
CA TYR A 356 -1.71 -18.11 10.38
C TYR A 356 -2.49 -17.72 9.11
N ASP A 357 -2.00 -18.12 7.93
CA ASP A 357 -2.65 -17.81 6.65
C ASP A 357 -3.84 -18.73 6.36
N GLY A 358 -3.86 -19.91 7.00
CA GLY A 358 -5.05 -20.76 7.03
C GLY A 358 -6.23 -20.04 7.66
N ARG A 359 -6.02 -19.33 8.77
CA ARG A 359 -7.08 -18.59 9.46
C ARG A 359 -7.73 -17.50 8.60
N PHE A 360 -6.94 -16.78 7.80
CA PHE A 360 -7.45 -15.84 6.79
C PHE A 360 -8.36 -16.51 5.78
N LYS A 361 -7.88 -17.63 5.20
CA LYS A 361 -8.64 -18.40 4.21
C LYS A 361 -9.97 -18.88 4.79
N ASP A 362 -9.93 -19.47 5.99
CA ASP A 362 -11.09 -20.05 6.64
C ASP A 362 -12.12 -18.97 6.96
N ILE A 363 -11.71 -17.84 7.54
CA ILE A 363 -12.61 -16.72 7.86
C ILE A 363 -13.26 -16.13 6.61
N PHE A 364 -12.50 -15.91 5.53
CA PHE A 364 -13.08 -15.42 4.28
C PHE A 364 -14.11 -16.39 3.70
N GLN A 365 -13.85 -17.70 3.79
CA GLN A 365 -14.79 -18.72 3.34
C GLN A 365 -16.07 -18.73 4.20
N GLU A 366 -15.93 -18.67 5.53
CA GLU A 366 -17.05 -18.58 6.48
C GLU A 366 -17.94 -17.35 6.16
N VAL A 367 -17.33 -16.18 5.98
CA VAL A 367 -18.03 -14.93 5.66
C VAL A 367 -18.74 -15.03 4.31
N TYR A 368 -18.06 -15.55 3.29
CA TYR A 368 -18.63 -15.72 1.96
C TYR A 368 -19.88 -16.60 1.98
N GLU A 369 -19.78 -17.78 2.58
CA GLU A 369 -20.86 -18.76 2.63
C GLU A 369 -22.05 -18.27 3.44
N ALA A 370 -21.80 -17.61 4.57
CA ALA A 370 -22.85 -17.12 5.45
C ALA A 370 -23.63 -15.95 4.85
N ASN A 371 -22.95 -14.96 4.25
CA ASN A 371 -23.52 -13.63 4.05
C ASN A 371 -23.54 -13.14 2.58
N TRP A 372 -22.73 -13.72 1.69
CA TRP A 372 -22.41 -13.12 0.39
C TRP A 372 -22.61 -14.02 -0.81
N LYS A 373 -22.53 -15.34 -0.66
CA LYS A 373 -22.58 -16.29 -1.77
C LYS A 373 -23.79 -16.07 -2.68
N GLN A 374 -24.99 -15.98 -2.12
CA GLN A 374 -26.21 -15.74 -2.91
C GLN A 374 -26.15 -14.41 -3.67
N LYS A 375 -25.73 -13.31 -3.01
CA LYS A 375 -25.62 -11.98 -3.63
C LYS A 375 -24.62 -11.97 -4.80
N PHE A 376 -23.54 -12.73 -4.66
CA PHE A 376 -22.50 -12.88 -5.68
C PHE A 376 -23.01 -13.68 -6.88
N GLU A 377 -23.68 -14.81 -6.63
CA GLU A 377 -24.29 -15.65 -7.66
C GLU A 377 -25.36 -14.89 -8.46
N GLU A 378 -26.20 -14.09 -7.80
CA GLU A 378 -27.20 -13.20 -8.44
C GLU A 378 -26.57 -12.19 -9.41
N HIS A 379 -25.30 -11.82 -9.19
CA HIS A 379 -24.55 -10.88 -10.03
C HIS A 379 -23.55 -11.58 -10.96
N SER A 380 -23.54 -12.91 -11.02
CA SER A 380 -22.61 -13.72 -11.81
C SER A 380 -21.13 -13.43 -11.50
N ILE A 381 -20.84 -13.17 -10.22
CA ILE A 381 -19.47 -13.01 -9.69
C ILE A 381 -19.21 -14.08 -8.62
N TRP A 382 -17.95 -14.26 -8.24
CA TRP A 382 -17.54 -15.29 -7.29
C TRP A 382 -16.41 -14.82 -6.39
N TYR A 383 -16.21 -15.53 -5.28
CA TYR A 383 -15.04 -15.44 -4.43
C TYR A 383 -14.15 -16.67 -4.63
N GLU A 384 -12.83 -16.46 -4.67
CA GLU A 384 -11.85 -17.53 -4.78
C GLU A 384 -10.60 -17.24 -3.93
N HIS A 385 -10.12 -18.25 -3.21
CA HIS A 385 -8.80 -18.21 -2.57
C HIS A 385 -7.72 -18.72 -3.54
N ARG A 386 -6.59 -18.01 -3.61
CA ARG A 386 -5.39 -18.42 -4.36
C ARG A 386 -4.13 -18.35 -3.51
N LEU A 387 -3.13 -19.13 -3.89
CA LEU A 387 -1.79 -18.92 -3.37
C LEU A 387 -1.19 -17.65 -3.98
N ILE A 388 -0.47 -16.85 -3.19
CA ILE A 388 0.07 -15.56 -3.62
C ILE A 388 0.95 -15.65 -4.88
N ASP A 389 1.72 -16.72 -5.03
CA ASP A 389 2.55 -16.98 -6.21
C ASP A 389 1.73 -17.27 -7.48
N ASP A 390 0.61 -17.99 -7.36
CA ASP A 390 -0.32 -18.13 -8.47
C ASP A 390 -1.07 -16.82 -8.76
N MET A 391 -1.46 -16.09 -7.72
CA MET A 391 -2.21 -14.84 -7.86
C MET A 391 -1.39 -13.75 -8.56
N VAL A 392 -0.11 -13.58 -8.25
CA VAL A 392 0.76 -12.63 -8.97
C VAL A 392 0.93 -13.03 -10.45
N ALA A 393 1.06 -14.33 -10.74
CA ALA A 393 1.15 -14.83 -12.11
C ALA A 393 -0.18 -14.64 -12.86
N TYR A 394 -1.31 -14.84 -12.18
CA TYR A 394 -2.63 -14.53 -12.69
C TYR A 394 -2.78 -13.04 -12.99
N ALA A 395 -2.35 -12.16 -12.08
CA ALA A 395 -2.46 -10.73 -12.27
C ALA A 395 -1.78 -10.28 -13.57
N VAL A 396 -0.55 -10.73 -13.83
CA VAL A 396 0.21 -10.38 -15.05
C VAL A 396 -0.48 -10.87 -16.33
N LYS A 397 -1.08 -12.07 -16.34
CA LYS A 397 -1.72 -12.65 -17.54
C LYS A 397 -3.20 -12.28 -17.73
N SER A 398 -3.85 -11.78 -16.69
CA SER A 398 -5.27 -11.40 -16.71
C SER A 398 -5.52 -10.11 -17.50
N GLU A 399 -6.78 -9.88 -17.89
CA GLU A 399 -7.19 -8.58 -18.44
C GLU A 399 -7.50 -7.53 -17.37
N GLY A 400 -7.38 -7.87 -16.07
CA GLY A 400 -7.90 -7.08 -14.95
C GLY A 400 -9.40 -7.29 -14.70
N GLY A 401 -10.03 -6.38 -13.96
CA GLY A 401 -11.48 -6.37 -13.70
C GLY A 401 -11.91 -7.24 -12.51
N TYR A 402 -11.11 -7.25 -11.45
CA TYR A 402 -11.39 -7.98 -10.21
C TYR A 402 -10.90 -7.20 -8.98
N VAL A 403 -11.44 -7.56 -7.81
CA VAL A 403 -10.92 -7.13 -6.52
C VAL A 403 -9.93 -8.18 -6.02
N TRP A 404 -8.77 -7.75 -5.54
CA TRP A 404 -7.73 -8.59 -5.00
C TRP A 404 -7.50 -8.22 -3.54
N ALA A 405 -8.05 -9.03 -2.64
CA ALA A 405 -7.80 -8.96 -1.21
C ALA A 405 -6.39 -9.48 -0.90
N CYS A 406 -5.54 -8.59 -0.39
CA CYS A 406 -4.17 -8.87 -0.01
C CYS A 406 -3.99 -8.70 1.50
N LYS A 407 -3.18 -9.59 2.10
CA LYS A 407 -2.62 -9.36 3.44
C LYS A 407 -1.82 -8.06 3.48
N ASN A 408 -1.50 -7.58 4.68
CA ASN A 408 -0.96 -6.24 4.87
C ASN A 408 0.30 -5.97 4.02
N TYR A 409 1.28 -6.89 4.08
CA TYR A 409 2.52 -6.75 3.32
C TYR A 409 2.32 -6.92 1.81
N ASP A 410 1.55 -7.92 1.39
CA ASP A 410 1.28 -8.17 -0.02
C ASP A 410 0.55 -6.97 -0.65
N GLY A 411 -0.43 -6.39 0.04
CA GLY A 411 -1.19 -5.25 -0.45
C GLY A 411 -0.33 -4.00 -0.60
N ASP A 412 0.65 -3.80 0.28
CA ASP A 412 1.63 -2.71 0.16
C ASP A 412 2.43 -2.85 -1.13
N VAL A 413 3.15 -3.97 -1.28
CA VAL A 413 4.06 -4.21 -2.41
C VAL A 413 3.31 -4.28 -3.76
N GLN A 414 2.19 -5.01 -3.81
CA GLN A 414 1.46 -5.22 -5.06
C GLN A 414 0.71 -3.97 -5.51
N SER A 415 0.26 -3.11 -4.57
CA SER A 415 -0.41 -1.86 -4.96
C SER A 415 0.54 -0.90 -5.68
N ASP A 416 1.79 -0.78 -5.24
CA ASP A 416 2.79 0.07 -5.91
C ASP A 416 3.20 -0.51 -7.28
N LEU A 417 3.33 -1.84 -7.37
CA LEU A 417 3.56 -2.52 -8.65
C LEU A 417 2.42 -2.23 -9.63
N LEU A 418 1.16 -2.32 -9.18
CA LEU A 418 0.00 -2.02 -10.01
C LEU A 418 -0.03 -0.54 -10.41
N ALA A 419 0.20 0.39 -9.49
CA ALA A 419 0.25 1.82 -9.79
C ALA A 419 1.23 2.12 -10.93
N GLN A 420 2.44 1.57 -10.83
CA GLN A 420 3.46 1.74 -11.86
C GLN A 420 3.10 1.01 -13.17
N GLY A 421 2.53 -0.19 -13.08
CA GLY A 421 2.15 -0.98 -14.25
C GLY A 421 1.00 -0.37 -15.06
N PHE A 422 0.10 0.36 -14.40
CA PHE A 422 -0.97 1.14 -15.03
C PHE A 422 -0.53 2.53 -15.52
N GLY A 423 0.67 2.99 -15.16
CA GLY A 423 1.31 4.18 -15.74
C GLY A 423 2.15 4.96 -14.73
N SER A 424 1.49 5.62 -13.78
CA SER A 424 2.13 6.51 -12.80
C SER A 424 1.44 6.39 -11.45
N LEU A 425 2.20 6.56 -10.36
CA LEU A 425 1.62 6.66 -9.01
C LEU A 425 0.60 7.81 -8.89
N GLY A 426 0.70 8.84 -9.74
CA GLY A 426 -0.28 9.93 -9.84
C GLY A 426 -1.64 9.51 -10.44
N LEU A 427 -1.75 8.29 -10.97
CA LEU A 427 -2.96 7.70 -11.53
C LEU A 427 -3.49 6.57 -10.63
N MET A 428 -3.41 6.72 -9.31
CA MET A 428 -3.96 5.73 -8.37
C MET A 428 -4.76 6.41 -7.26
N THR A 429 -5.96 5.90 -7.03
CA THR A 429 -6.81 6.25 -5.88
C THR A 429 -6.44 5.40 -4.67
N SER A 430 -6.65 5.93 -3.46
CA SER A 430 -6.53 5.18 -2.21
C SER A 430 -7.68 5.56 -1.28
N VAL A 431 -8.51 4.59 -0.89
CA VAL A 431 -9.62 4.80 0.04
C VAL A 431 -9.58 3.77 1.16
N LEU A 432 -9.57 4.22 2.41
CA LEU A 432 -9.71 3.40 3.59
C LEU A 432 -11.19 3.34 3.98
N LEU A 433 -11.79 2.15 3.92
CA LEU A 433 -13.12 1.89 4.44
C LEU A 433 -13.02 1.29 5.84
N SER A 434 -13.54 1.99 6.84
CA SER A 434 -13.56 1.54 8.24
C SER A 434 -14.41 0.27 8.42
N SER A 435 -14.12 -0.48 9.48
CA SER A 435 -14.86 -1.67 9.90
C SER A 435 -16.34 -1.39 10.23
N ASP A 436 -16.71 -0.13 10.51
CA ASP A 436 -18.11 0.28 10.68
C ASP A 436 -18.94 0.22 9.37
N GLY A 437 -18.29 -0.03 8.23
CA GLY A 437 -18.91 -0.11 6.90
C GLY A 437 -19.45 1.23 6.38
N LYS A 438 -19.16 2.34 7.05
CA LYS A 438 -19.76 3.66 6.80
C LYS A 438 -18.73 4.78 6.74
N THR A 439 -17.69 4.76 7.56
CA THR A 439 -16.65 5.78 7.58
C THR A 439 -15.62 5.53 6.49
N LEU A 440 -15.31 6.56 5.69
CA LEU A 440 -14.34 6.49 4.61
C LEU A 440 -13.31 7.61 4.75
N GLU A 441 -12.04 7.25 4.61
CA GLU A 441 -10.93 8.19 4.41
C GLU A 441 -10.38 8.01 3.00
N SER A 442 -10.13 9.10 2.27
CA SER A 442 -9.60 9.08 0.91
C SER A 442 -8.32 9.93 0.81
N GLU A 443 -7.27 9.33 0.26
CA GLU A 443 -5.96 9.95 0.01
C GLU A 443 -5.43 9.62 -1.40
N ALA A 444 -4.40 10.34 -1.82
CA ALA A 444 -3.58 9.92 -2.95
C ALA A 444 -2.69 8.73 -2.52
N ALA A 445 -2.40 7.79 -3.42
CA ALA A 445 -1.54 6.66 -3.09
C ALA A 445 -0.05 7.04 -2.89
N HIS A 446 0.37 8.19 -3.41
CA HIS A 446 1.75 8.67 -3.35
C HIS A 446 2.05 9.55 -2.13
N GLY A 447 3.34 9.72 -1.83
CA GLY A 447 3.81 10.63 -0.76
C GLY A 447 3.79 12.12 -1.14
N THR A 448 4.53 12.94 -0.39
CA THR A 448 4.51 14.41 -0.45
C THR A 448 5.27 15.05 -1.63
N VAL A 449 5.90 14.22 -2.47
CA VAL A 449 6.68 14.61 -3.65
C VAL A 449 7.80 15.62 -3.33
N THR A 450 8.56 15.33 -2.27
CA THR A 450 9.65 16.19 -1.74
C THR A 450 10.59 16.74 -2.80
N ARG A 451 10.98 15.92 -3.79
CA ARG A 451 11.91 16.34 -4.85
C ARG A 451 11.38 17.56 -5.60
N HIS A 452 10.10 17.55 -5.97
CA HIS A 452 9.48 18.68 -6.66
C HIS A 452 9.31 19.86 -5.72
N PHE A 453 8.98 19.62 -4.45
CA PHE A 453 8.92 20.68 -3.45
C PHE A 453 10.25 21.45 -3.31
N ARG A 454 11.41 20.77 -3.37
CA ARG A 454 12.72 21.45 -3.33
C ARG A 454 12.98 22.34 -4.55
N LEU A 455 12.38 22.02 -5.70
CA LEU A 455 12.45 22.88 -6.90
C LEU A 455 11.51 24.07 -6.73
N HIS A 456 10.29 23.83 -6.26
CA HIS A 456 9.31 24.87 -5.94
C HIS A 456 9.84 25.89 -4.93
N GLN A 457 10.51 25.45 -3.86
CA GLN A 457 11.17 26.33 -2.87
C GLN A 457 12.23 27.26 -3.48
N LYS A 458 12.80 26.88 -4.64
CA LYS A 458 13.77 27.70 -5.39
C LYS A 458 13.12 28.57 -6.46
N GLY A 459 11.78 28.62 -6.52
CA GLY A 459 11.03 29.31 -7.57
C GLY A 459 11.12 28.64 -8.93
N GLN A 460 11.54 27.37 -9.00
CA GLN A 460 11.62 26.63 -10.25
C GLN A 460 10.27 25.99 -10.59
N GLU A 461 10.01 25.88 -11.89
CA GLU A 461 8.81 25.21 -12.40
C GLU A 461 8.80 23.72 -12.04
N THR A 462 7.61 23.22 -11.68
CA THR A 462 7.36 21.80 -11.38
C THR A 462 6.19 21.28 -12.18
N SER A 463 6.26 20.01 -12.59
CA SER A 463 5.16 19.29 -13.23
C SER A 463 4.84 18.02 -12.43
N THR A 464 4.28 18.25 -11.24
CA THR A 464 3.72 17.22 -10.37
C THR A 464 2.28 16.93 -10.79
N ASN A 465 1.97 15.66 -11.04
CA ASN A 465 0.63 15.17 -11.35
C ASN A 465 -0.32 15.38 -10.16
N SER A 466 -1.44 16.08 -10.37
CA SER A 466 -2.43 16.38 -9.34
C SER A 466 -3.65 15.46 -9.38
N ILE A 467 -3.76 14.53 -10.34
CA ILE A 467 -4.95 13.71 -10.57
C ILE A 467 -5.30 12.89 -9.33
N ALA A 468 -4.37 12.14 -8.75
CA ALA A 468 -4.66 11.36 -7.53
C ALA A 468 -5.12 12.24 -6.35
N SER A 469 -4.60 13.46 -6.21
CA SER A 469 -5.04 14.40 -5.17
C SER A 469 -6.44 14.96 -5.45
N ILE A 470 -6.78 15.23 -6.72
CA ILE A 470 -8.15 15.59 -7.12
C ILE A 470 -9.10 14.43 -6.85
N PHE A 471 -8.66 13.19 -7.15
CA PHE A 471 -9.44 12.00 -6.92
C PHE A 471 -9.63 11.68 -5.43
N ALA A 472 -8.69 12.05 -4.56
CA ALA A 472 -8.93 11.99 -3.11
C ALA A 472 -10.13 12.86 -2.73
N TRP A 473 -10.21 14.10 -3.24
CA TRP A 473 -11.38 14.96 -3.02
C TRP A 473 -12.66 14.36 -3.58
N THR A 474 -12.65 13.89 -4.83
CA THR A 474 -13.86 13.38 -5.45
C THR A 474 -14.35 12.11 -4.78
N ARG A 475 -13.48 11.20 -4.32
CA ARG A 475 -13.90 9.96 -3.64
C ARG A 475 -14.53 10.21 -2.29
N GLY A 476 -13.99 11.13 -1.50
CA GLY A 476 -14.64 11.56 -0.25
C GLY A 476 -15.99 12.23 -0.51
N LEU A 477 -16.07 13.13 -1.50
CA LEU A 477 -17.32 13.80 -1.87
C LEU A 477 -18.36 12.84 -2.48
N GLU A 478 -17.93 11.84 -3.25
CA GLU A 478 -18.79 10.77 -3.76
C GLU A 478 -19.43 10.00 -2.61
N HIS A 479 -18.62 9.66 -1.59
CA HIS A 479 -19.10 8.97 -0.42
C HIS A 479 -20.07 9.83 0.39
N ARG A 480 -19.75 11.13 0.59
CA ARG A 480 -20.67 12.10 1.19
C ARG A 480 -21.99 12.18 0.44
N ALA A 481 -21.94 12.23 -0.89
CA ALA A 481 -23.12 12.24 -1.75
C ALA A 481 -23.98 10.97 -1.59
N LYS A 482 -23.36 9.79 -1.46
CA LYS A 482 -24.09 8.53 -1.18
C LYS A 482 -24.77 8.56 0.17
N LEU A 483 -24.06 8.98 1.22
CA LEU A 483 -24.59 9.06 2.58
C LEU A 483 -25.74 10.08 2.70
N ASP A 484 -25.65 11.20 1.97
CA ASP A 484 -26.67 12.27 1.95
C ASP A 484 -27.79 12.05 0.93
N LYS A 485 -27.65 11.05 0.05
CA LYS A 485 -28.50 10.91 -1.16
C LYS A 485 -28.52 12.20 -2.01
N ASN A 486 -27.37 12.85 -2.13
CA ASN A 486 -27.22 14.13 -2.84
C ASN A 486 -26.78 13.90 -4.30
N GLU A 487 -27.75 13.80 -5.20
CA GLU A 487 -27.51 13.53 -6.63
C GLU A 487 -26.74 14.65 -7.34
N LYS A 488 -26.92 15.92 -6.93
CA LYS A 488 -26.18 17.05 -7.50
C LYS A 488 -24.69 16.97 -7.19
N LEU A 489 -24.33 16.64 -5.95
CA LEU A 489 -22.94 16.42 -5.57
C LEU A 489 -22.34 15.21 -6.29
N MET A 490 -23.12 14.13 -6.44
CA MET A 490 -22.72 12.94 -7.19
C MET A 490 -22.41 13.26 -8.66
N ASP A 491 -23.28 14.04 -9.33
CA ASP A 491 -23.07 14.47 -10.71
C ASP A 491 -21.83 15.37 -10.86
N PHE A 492 -21.65 16.33 -9.96
CA PHE A 492 -20.46 17.19 -9.92
C PHE A 492 -19.17 16.37 -9.81
N VAL A 493 -19.12 15.41 -8.90
CA VAL A 493 -17.96 14.51 -8.71
C VAL A 493 -17.64 13.77 -10.00
N LYS A 494 -18.63 13.16 -10.66
CA LYS A 494 -18.44 12.44 -11.94
C LYS A 494 -17.93 13.37 -13.04
N LYS A 495 -18.42 14.61 -13.10
CA LYS A 495 -17.95 15.61 -14.05
C LYS A 495 -16.50 16.02 -13.78
N LEU A 496 -16.10 16.22 -12.53
CA LEU A 496 -14.73 16.55 -12.16
C LEU A 496 -13.75 15.42 -12.50
N GLU A 497 -14.08 14.18 -12.17
CA GLU A 497 -13.24 13.02 -12.50
C GLU A 497 -13.10 12.83 -14.02
N SER A 498 -14.21 12.89 -14.75
CA SER A 498 -14.18 12.79 -16.21
C SER A 498 -13.48 13.99 -16.85
N SER A 499 -13.45 15.17 -16.22
CA SER A 499 -12.65 16.31 -16.71
C SER A 499 -11.16 16.07 -16.55
N CYS A 500 -10.71 15.40 -15.48
CA CYS A 500 -9.31 14.99 -15.34
C CYS A 500 -8.91 14.02 -16.47
N VAL A 501 -9.71 12.96 -16.68
CA VAL A 501 -9.45 11.95 -17.72
C VAL A 501 -9.45 12.59 -19.11
N ASN A 502 -10.48 13.37 -19.46
CA ASN A 502 -10.57 14.04 -20.75
C ASN A 502 -9.42 15.03 -20.99
N THR A 503 -8.92 15.70 -19.94
CA THR A 503 -7.76 16.61 -20.07
C THR A 503 -6.53 15.83 -20.53
N VAL A 504 -6.26 14.68 -19.90
CA VAL A 504 -5.16 13.80 -20.31
C VAL A 504 -5.38 13.24 -21.72
N GLU A 505 -6.60 12.78 -22.03
CA GLU A 505 -6.93 12.17 -23.32
C GLU A 505 -6.88 13.15 -24.51
N THR A 506 -7.05 14.45 -24.25
CA THR A 506 -6.85 15.52 -25.25
C THR A 506 -5.38 15.93 -25.43
N GLY A 507 -4.44 15.24 -24.76
CA GLY A 507 -3.00 15.48 -24.86
C GLY A 507 -2.44 16.47 -23.84
N LYS A 508 -3.28 17.06 -22.98
CA LYS A 508 -2.85 17.98 -21.91
C LYS A 508 -2.52 17.17 -20.66
N MET A 509 -1.24 16.92 -20.40
CA MET A 509 -0.82 16.06 -19.30
C MET A 509 0.44 16.58 -18.60
N THR A 510 0.69 16.11 -17.39
CA THR A 510 1.93 16.41 -16.66
C THR A 510 3.09 15.57 -17.17
N LYS A 511 4.31 15.96 -16.80
CA LYS A 511 5.56 15.43 -17.33
C LYS A 511 5.72 13.93 -17.11
N ASP A 512 5.25 13.40 -15.99
CA ASP A 512 5.27 11.97 -15.70
C ASP A 512 4.50 11.16 -16.75
N LEU A 513 3.33 11.65 -17.16
CA LEU A 513 2.50 11.00 -18.18
C LEU A 513 3.09 11.18 -19.59
N ALA A 514 3.60 12.37 -19.89
CA ALA A 514 4.25 12.64 -21.17
C ALA A 514 5.48 11.74 -21.40
N LEU A 515 6.24 11.43 -20.34
CA LEU A 515 7.37 10.49 -20.40
C LEU A 515 6.94 9.07 -20.77
N LEU A 516 5.74 8.64 -20.37
CA LEU A 516 5.20 7.33 -20.73
C LEU A 516 4.79 7.28 -22.21
N VAL A 517 4.21 8.36 -22.72
CA VAL A 517 3.71 8.45 -24.10
C VAL A 517 4.84 8.67 -25.11
N HIS A 518 5.77 9.57 -24.81
CA HIS A 518 6.79 10.05 -25.74
C HIS A 518 8.21 9.53 -25.45
N GLY A 519 8.39 8.77 -24.36
CA GLY A 519 9.68 8.24 -23.93
C GLY A 519 10.47 9.24 -23.05
N PRO A 520 11.71 8.89 -22.66
CA PRO A 520 12.45 9.58 -21.60
C PRO A 520 12.91 11.02 -21.95
N LYS A 521 12.83 11.41 -23.22
CA LYS A 521 13.26 12.73 -23.72
C LYS A 521 12.03 13.51 -24.17
N VAL A 522 11.43 14.25 -23.24
CA VAL A 522 10.29 15.14 -23.52
C VAL A 522 10.72 16.60 -23.50
N SER A 523 10.26 17.36 -24.49
CA SER A 523 10.38 18.81 -24.56
C SER A 523 9.28 19.49 -23.72
N ARG A 524 9.42 20.78 -23.39
CA ARG A 524 8.48 21.50 -22.51
C ARG A 524 7.09 21.69 -23.11
N ASP A 525 6.98 21.67 -24.43
CA ASP A 525 5.73 21.86 -25.20
C ASP A 525 4.77 20.66 -25.14
N VAL A 526 5.26 19.46 -24.78
CA VAL A 526 4.45 18.24 -24.72
C VAL A 526 3.92 17.90 -23.32
N TYR A 527 4.13 18.77 -22.34
CA TYR A 527 3.55 18.63 -21.00
C TYR A 527 3.23 19.98 -20.37
N LEU A 528 2.32 19.96 -19.39
CA LEU A 528 1.94 21.12 -18.60
C LEU A 528 2.66 21.12 -17.25
N ASN A 529 2.96 22.30 -16.72
CA ASN A 529 3.33 22.39 -15.31
C ASN A 529 2.11 22.11 -14.40
N THR A 530 2.33 22.02 -13.10
CA THR A 530 1.28 21.64 -12.15
C THR A 530 0.08 22.57 -12.18
N GLU A 531 0.30 23.89 -12.26
CA GLU A 531 -0.78 24.87 -12.24
C GLU A 531 -1.54 24.89 -13.56
N GLU A 532 -0.83 24.91 -14.69
CA GLU A 532 -1.40 24.84 -16.04
C GLU A 532 -2.29 23.61 -16.22
N PHE A 533 -1.91 22.47 -15.65
CA PHE A 533 -2.72 21.25 -15.71
C PHE A 533 -4.01 21.39 -14.90
N ILE A 534 -3.94 21.94 -13.68
CA ILE A 534 -5.14 22.19 -12.85
C ILE A 534 -6.08 23.20 -13.56
N ASP A 535 -5.54 24.23 -14.20
CA ASP A 535 -6.32 25.21 -14.95
C ASP A 535 -6.98 24.60 -16.20
N ALA A 536 -6.30 23.68 -16.88
CA ALA A 536 -6.88 22.92 -17.98
C ALA A 536 -8.04 22.02 -17.50
N VAL A 537 -7.89 21.37 -16.34
CA VAL A 537 -8.98 20.60 -15.72
C VAL A 537 -10.14 21.50 -15.31
N ALA A 538 -9.88 22.66 -14.72
CA ALA A 538 -10.90 23.65 -14.33
C ALA A 538 -11.70 24.13 -15.55
N SER A 539 -11.02 24.45 -16.65
CA SER A 539 -11.67 24.88 -17.90
C SER A 539 -12.58 23.79 -18.49
N ASN A 540 -12.13 22.54 -18.46
CA ASN A 540 -12.93 21.39 -18.89
C ASN A 540 -14.12 21.11 -17.97
N LEU A 541 -13.94 21.25 -16.65
CA LEU A 541 -15.04 21.14 -15.68
C LEU A 541 -16.11 22.21 -15.91
N GLN A 542 -15.70 23.48 -16.04
CA GLN A 542 -16.63 24.58 -16.28
C GLN A 542 -17.47 24.34 -17.55
N SER A 543 -16.82 23.84 -18.61
CA SER A 543 -17.51 23.51 -19.87
C SER A 543 -18.52 22.37 -19.74
N LYS A 544 -18.43 21.51 -18.72
CA LYS A 544 -19.38 20.41 -18.45
C LYS A 544 -20.47 20.78 -17.44
N LEU A 545 -20.28 21.86 -16.69
CA LEU A 545 -21.23 22.36 -15.70
C LEU A 545 -22.19 23.39 -16.30
N ASN A 546 -21.73 24.13 -17.30
CA ASN A 546 -22.57 24.92 -18.22
C ASN A 546 -23.32 24.00 -19.19
#